data_AF-A0A6I7N3W1-F1
#
_entry.id   AF-A0A6I7N3W1-F1
#
_cell.length_a   1.000
_cell.length_b   1.000
_cell.length_c   1.000
_cell.angle_alpha   90.00
_cell.angle_beta   90.00
_cell.angle_gamma   90.00
#
_symmetry.space_group_name_H-M   'P 1'
#
loop_
_entity.id
_entity.type
_entity.pdbx_description
1 polymer ?
#
loop_
_entity_poly.entity_id
_entity_poly.type
_entity_poly.pdbx_seq_one_letter_code
_entity_poly.pdbx_strand_id
1 'polypeptide(L)'
;MTDIASRLESIRDGLTELQAQLDAPEHANAVDRLGALIDELDAVIAKAGAQMAPPAPKRTKRGKQPAVEKCPRCTIRSLNMVAGETRPAEDGSGDEEVLWHCSSCGYEIWRLGD
;
A
#
# COMPACT_ATOMS: atom_id res chain seq x y z
N MET A 1 12.30 3.13 0.12
CA MET A 1 11.06 2.68 0.79
C MET A 1 11.35 1.74 1.96
N THR A 2 12.44 1.97 2.69
CA THR A 2 12.81 1.27 3.94
C THR A 2 12.50 2.10 5.19
N ASP A 3 12.31 3.42 5.02
CA ASP A 3 12.16 4.40 6.10
C ASP A 3 10.95 4.15 7.00
N ILE A 4 9.80 3.77 6.41
CA ILE A 4 8.55 3.60 7.15
C ILE A 4 8.57 2.35 8.02
N ALA A 5 9.08 1.23 7.51
CA ALA A 5 9.17 -0.02 8.27
C ALA A 5 10.12 0.13 9.47
N SER A 6 11.31 0.70 9.25
CA SER A 6 12.27 0.96 10.33
C SER A 6 11.74 1.94 11.38
N ARG A 7 10.92 2.92 10.96
CA ARG A 7 10.28 3.86 11.88
C ARG A 7 9.17 3.20 12.70
N LEU A 8 8.42 2.25 12.13
CA LEU A 8 7.41 1.47 12.85
C LEU A 8 8.04 0.50 13.86
N GLU A 9 9.14 -0.16 13.51
CA GLU A 9 9.92 -0.99 14.45
C GLU A 9 10.44 -0.13 15.62
N SER A 10 11.03 1.03 15.34
CA SER A 10 11.52 1.94 16.38
C SER A 10 10.41 2.44 17.32
N ILE A 11 9.17 2.62 16.82
CA ILE A 11 8.01 2.98 17.66
C ILE A 11 7.59 1.79 18.53
N ARG A 12 7.61 0.57 18.00
CA ARG A 12 7.29 -0.66 18.75
C ARG A 12 8.26 -0.84 19.91
N ASP A 13 9.57 -0.75 19.66
CA ASP A 13 10.59 -0.89 20.70
C ASP A 13 10.40 0.14 21.83
N GLY A 14 10.14 1.41 21.48
CA GLY A 14 9.88 2.46 22.46
C GLY A 14 8.63 2.20 23.31
N LEU A 15 7.56 1.64 22.72
CA LEU A 15 6.35 1.27 23.46
C LEU A 15 6.59 0.09 24.40
N THR A 16 7.34 -0.93 23.96
CA THR A 16 7.71 -2.06 24.82
C THR A 16 8.57 -1.63 26.00
N GLU A 17 9.51 -0.69 25.80
CA GLU A 17 10.32 -0.14 26.89
C GLU A 17 9.47 0.67 27.89
N LEU A 18 8.54 1.50 27.41
CA LEU A 18 7.58 2.21 28.25
C LEU A 18 6.72 1.24 29.07
N GLN A 19 6.28 0.13 28.47
CA GLN A 19 5.50 -0.89 29.16
C GLN A 19 6.30 -1.53 30.30
N ALA A 20 7.59 -1.83 30.08
CA ALA A 20 8.49 -2.38 31.10
C ALA A 20 8.80 -1.39 32.24
N GLN A 21 8.78 -0.08 31.96
CA GLN A 21 8.94 0.96 32.99
C GLN A 21 7.68 1.15 33.85
N LEU A 22 6.52 0.72 33.36
CA LEU A 22 5.21 0.84 34.02
C LEU A 22 4.83 -0.41 34.85
N ASP A 23 5.80 -1.24 35.27
CA ASP A 23 5.62 -2.51 36.01
C ASP A 23 5.05 -2.36 37.44
N ALA A 24 4.41 -1.23 37.75
CA ALA A 24 3.69 -1.01 39.01
C ALA A 24 2.22 -1.42 38.87
N PRO A 25 1.62 -2.07 39.88
CA PRO A 25 0.24 -2.56 39.83
C PRO A 25 -0.81 -1.45 39.65
N GLU A 26 -0.48 -0.24 40.08
CA GLU A 26 -1.26 1.00 39.88
C GLU A 26 -1.35 1.44 38.40
N HIS A 27 -0.50 0.89 37.53
CA HIS A 27 -0.51 1.12 36.09
C HIS A 27 -1.02 -0.09 35.28
N ALA A 28 -1.60 -1.11 35.91
CA ALA A 28 -2.07 -2.32 35.23
C ALA A 28 -2.99 -2.04 34.03
N ASN A 29 -3.93 -1.08 34.14
CA ASN A 29 -4.79 -0.67 33.02
C ASN A 29 -4.02 0.04 31.90
N ALA A 30 -2.97 0.80 32.24
CA ALA A 30 -2.13 1.48 31.25
C ALA A 30 -1.23 0.47 30.52
N VAL A 31 -0.69 -0.52 31.25
CA VAL A 31 0.12 -1.62 30.71
C VAL A 31 -0.71 -2.51 29.77
N ASP A 32 -1.94 -2.85 30.15
CA ASP A 32 -2.87 -3.64 29.32
C ASP A 32 -3.22 -2.90 28.02
N ARG A 33 -3.55 -1.59 28.15
CA ARG A 33 -3.84 -0.75 26.98
C ARG A 33 -2.62 -0.52 26.09
N LEU A 34 -1.41 -0.46 26.66
CA LEU A 34 -0.17 -0.40 25.89
C LEU A 34 0.08 -1.70 25.12
N GLY A 35 -0.16 -2.85 25.76
CA GLY A 35 -0.06 -4.16 25.10
C GLY A 35 -0.95 -4.25 23.87
N ALA A 36 -2.22 -3.85 24.00
CA ALA A 36 -3.16 -3.83 22.88
C ALA A 36 -2.70 -2.92 21.72
N LEU A 37 -2.06 -1.78 22.03
CA LEU A 37 -1.51 -0.88 21.00
C LEU A 37 -0.26 -1.46 20.32
N ILE A 38 0.57 -2.22 21.05
CA ILE A 38 1.71 -2.95 20.49
C ILE A 38 1.23 -4.06 19.55
N ASP A 39 0.21 -4.83 19.93
CA ASP A 39 -0.39 -5.86 19.08
C ASP A 39 -1.00 -5.26 17.79
N GLU A 40 -1.67 -4.11 17.89
CA GLU A 40 -2.21 -3.40 16.72
C GLU A 40 -1.07 -2.92 15.79
N LEU A 41 0.02 -2.39 16.35
CA LEU A 41 1.19 -1.97 15.60
C LEU A 41 1.87 -3.17 14.90
N ASP A 42 2.00 -4.31 15.58
CA ASP A 42 2.54 -5.54 15.00
C ASP A 42 1.66 -6.06 13.84
N ALA A 43 0.34 -5.98 13.96
CA ALA A 43 -0.58 -6.31 12.87
C ALA A 43 -0.39 -5.37 11.66
N VAL A 44 -0.15 -4.08 11.89
CA VAL A 44 0.15 -3.10 10.82
C VAL A 44 1.50 -3.41 10.15
N ILE A 45 2.55 -3.71 10.92
CA ILE A 45 3.86 -4.10 10.41
C ILE A 45 3.75 -5.40 9.58
N ALA A 46 3.02 -6.40 10.08
CA ALA A 46 2.80 -7.66 9.37
C ALA A 46 2.01 -7.45 8.07
N LYS A 47 0.99 -6.58 8.08
CA LYS A 47 0.21 -6.24 6.89
C LYS A 47 1.01 -5.42 5.87
N ALA A 48 1.93 -4.57 6.35
CA ALA A 48 2.87 -3.85 5.49
C ALA A 48 3.90 -4.81 4.85
N GLY A 49 4.37 -5.81 5.58
CA GLY A 49 5.24 -6.87 5.06
C GLY A 49 4.53 -7.85 4.11
N ALA A 50 3.27 -8.21 4.38
CA ALA A 50 2.48 -9.12 3.55
C ALA A 50 2.10 -8.51 2.18
N GLN A 51 2.03 -7.18 2.07
CA GLN A 51 1.83 -6.49 0.80
C GLN A 51 3.03 -6.59 -0.16
N MET A 52 4.18 -7.13 0.29
CA MET A 52 5.34 -7.40 -0.56
C MET A 52 5.35 -8.77 -1.25
N ALA A 53 4.39 -9.66 -0.96
CA ALA A 53 4.22 -10.88 -1.74
C ALA A 53 3.17 -10.64 -2.84
N PRO A 54 3.57 -10.28 -4.08
CA PRO A 54 2.61 -10.31 -5.17
C PRO A 54 2.06 -11.74 -5.28
N PRO A 55 0.74 -11.93 -5.46
CA PRO A 55 0.23 -13.25 -5.80
C PRO A 55 1.00 -13.74 -7.03
N ALA A 56 1.59 -14.92 -6.93
CA ALA A 56 2.30 -15.52 -8.06
C ALA A 56 1.35 -15.50 -9.27
N PRO A 57 1.70 -14.82 -10.37
CA PRO A 57 0.78 -14.70 -11.48
C PRO A 57 0.53 -16.11 -12.03
N LYS A 58 -0.73 -16.54 -11.99
CA LYS A 58 -1.17 -17.71 -12.77
C LYS A 58 -0.71 -17.45 -14.20
N ARG A 59 0.21 -18.27 -14.70
CA ARG A 59 0.67 -18.24 -16.09
C ARG A 59 -0.51 -18.50 -17.02
N THR A 60 -1.23 -17.45 -17.39
CA THR A 60 -2.06 -17.43 -18.57
C THR A 60 -1.16 -17.19 -19.77
N LYS A 61 -1.45 -17.90 -20.86
CA LYS A 61 -0.62 -17.94 -22.07
C LYS A 61 -0.26 -16.52 -22.51
N ARG A 62 1.03 -16.27 -22.77
CA ARG A 62 1.58 -15.01 -23.29
C ARG A 62 0.88 -14.62 -24.59
N GLY A 63 -0.19 -13.81 -24.50
CA GLY A 63 -0.51 -12.83 -25.53
C GLY A 63 0.56 -11.74 -25.51
N LYS A 64 0.86 -11.14 -26.66
CA LYS A 64 1.77 -9.99 -26.79
C LYS A 64 1.46 -8.99 -25.66
N GLN A 65 2.37 -8.83 -24.70
CA GLN A 65 2.22 -7.75 -23.73
C GLN A 65 2.30 -6.44 -24.50
N PRO A 66 1.30 -5.55 -24.41
CA PRO A 66 1.48 -4.19 -24.88
C PRO A 66 2.66 -3.59 -24.12
N ALA A 67 3.45 -2.77 -24.83
CA ALA A 67 4.65 -2.15 -24.28
C ALA A 67 4.32 -1.51 -22.93
N VAL A 68 5.03 -1.92 -21.87
CA VAL A 68 4.86 -1.35 -20.53
C VAL A 68 5.22 0.13 -20.61
N GLU A 69 4.22 1.00 -20.77
CA GLU A 69 4.42 2.44 -20.88
C GLU A 69 4.85 3.00 -19.52
N LYS A 70 6.02 3.64 -19.50
CA LYS A 70 6.52 4.35 -18.33
C LYS A 70 5.65 5.58 -18.07
N CYS A 71 5.53 5.98 -16.81
CA CYS A 71 4.86 7.23 -16.46
C CYS A 71 5.51 8.40 -17.21
N PRO A 72 4.75 9.18 -18.00
CA PRO A 72 5.30 10.28 -18.79
C PRO A 72 5.84 11.41 -17.91
N ARG A 73 5.43 11.47 -16.64
CA ARG A 73 5.83 12.52 -15.70
C ARG A 73 7.16 12.24 -15.00
N CYS A 74 7.31 11.05 -14.41
CA CYS A 74 8.52 10.72 -13.65
C CYS A 74 9.44 9.73 -14.36
N THR A 75 8.95 8.96 -15.33
CA THR A 75 9.67 7.88 -16.05
C THR A 75 10.24 6.74 -15.19
N ILE A 76 10.02 6.77 -13.87
CA ILE A 76 10.56 5.80 -12.90
C ILE A 76 9.75 4.50 -12.87
N ARG A 77 8.41 4.60 -12.79
CA ARG A 77 7.50 3.45 -12.78
C ARG A 77 6.46 3.58 -13.88
N SER A 78 5.87 2.45 -14.25
CA SER A 78 4.74 2.37 -15.16
C SER A 78 3.48 2.92 -14.50
N LEU A 79 2.56 3.40 -15.33
CA LEU A 79 1.20 3.67 -14.87
C LEU A 79 0.50 2.34 -14.59
N ASN A 80 -0.33 2.32 -13.56
CA ASN A 80 -1.13 1.14 -13.21
C ASN A 80 -2.61 1.53 -13.25
N MET A 81 -3.44 0.65 -13.78
CA MET A 81 -4.89 0.80 -13.77
C MET A 81 -5.40 0.74 -12.32
N VAL A 82 -6.27 1.68 -11.94
CA VAL A 82 -6.93 1.71 -10.64
C VAL A 82 -8.22 0.90 -10.76
N ALA A 83 -8.25 -0.27 -10.11
CA ALA A 83 -9.41 -1.15 -10.17
C ALA A 83 -10.65 -0.50 -9.55
N GLY A 84 -11.76 -0.48 -10.28
CA GLY A 84 -13.04 0.05 -9.83
C GLY A 84 -13.29 1.53 -10.15
N GLU A 85 -12.28 2.25 -10.64
CA GLU A 85 -12.42 3.64 -11.09
C GLU A 85 -12.59 3.67 -12.61
N THR A 86 -13.85 3.47 -13.05
CA THR A 86 -14.26 3.65 -14.44
C THR A 86 -15.19 4.85 -14.59
N ARG A 87 -15.09 5.53 -15.73
CA ARG A 87 -16.00 6.60 -16.14
C ARG A 87 -16.39 6.44 -17.61
N PRO A 88 -17.57 6.89 -18.03
CA PRO A 88 -17.88 6.96 -19.45
C PRO A 88 -16.90 7.90 -20.16
N ALA A 89 -16.39 7.49 -21.32
CA ALA A 89 -15.50 8.30 -22.14
C ALA A 89 -16.16 9.63 -22.49
N GLU A 90 -15.41 10.72 -22.31
CA GLU A 90 -15.91 12.08 -22.56
C GLU A 90 -16.24 12.32 -24.05
N ASP A 91 -15.70 11.50 -24.95
CA ASP A 91 -15.92 11.59 -26.40
C ASP A 91 -17.30 11.06 -26.86
N GLY A 92 -18.13 10.55 -25.94
CA GLY A 92 -19.48 10.08 -26.26
C GLY A 92 -19.53 8.81 -27.13
N SER A 93 -18.40 8.10 -27.25
CA SER A 93 -18.29 6.85 -28.01
C SER A 93 -18.97 5.66 -27.34
N GLY A 94 -19.39 5.83 -26.07
CA GLY A 94 -19.95 4.75 -25.25
C GLY A 94 -18.89 3.82 -24.65
N ASP A 95 -17.61 4.12 -24.85
CA ASP A 95 -16.51 3.38 -24.27
C ASP A 95 -16.29 3.78 -22.80
N GLU A 96 -15.73 2.88 -22.00
CA GLU A 96 -15.38 3.14 -20.60
C GLU A 96 -13.89 3.52 -20.49
N GLU A 97 -13.63 4.67 -19.89
CA GLU A 97 -12.30 5.04 -19.46
C GLU A 97 -12.02 4.51 -18.06
N VAL A 98 -10.82 4.00 -17.86
CA VAL A 98 -10.26 3.61 -16.58
C VAL A 98 -9.28 4.66 -16.10
N LEU A 99 -9.23 4.87 -14.79
CA LEU A 99 -8.21 5.71 -14.18
C LEU A 99 -6.87 4.96 -14.13
N TRP A 100 -5.81 5.62 -14.59
CA TRP A 100 -4.44 5.15 -14.47
C TRP A 100 -3.66 6.04 -13.50
N HIS A 101 -3.00 5.43 -12.52
CA HIS A 101 -2.28 6.12 -11.45
C HIS A 101 -0.80 5.69 -11.40
N CYS A 102 0.10 6.66 -11.24
CA CYS A 102 1.52 6.41 -10.99
C CYS A 102 1.83 6.46 -9.50
N SER A 103 2.11 5.30 -8.90
CA SER A 103 2.47 5.16 -7.49
C SER A 103 3.80 5.84 -7.08
N SER A 104 4.59 6.33 -8.03
CA SER A 104 5.85 7.05 -7.73
C SER A 104 5.68 8.56 -7.63
N CYS A 105 4.78 9.16 -8.39
CA CYS A 105 4.66 10.63 -8.45
C CYS A 105 3.21 11.15 -8.33
N GLY A 106 2.24 10.25 -8.15
CA GLY A 106 0.83 10.59 -8.05
C GLY A 106 0.20 11.07 -9.36
N TYR A 107 0.84 10.86 -10.51
CA TYR A 107 0.27 11.25 -11.80
C TYR A 107 -0.93 10.38 -12.16
N GLU A 108 -2.03 11.04 -12.53
CA GLU A 108 -3.31 10.42 -12.85
C GLU A 108 -3.74 10.80 -14.27
N ILE A 109 -4.26 9.82 -15.01
CA ILE A 109 -4.78 10.01 -16.36
C ILE A 109 -5.91 9.02 -16.63
N TRP A 110 -6.96 9.47 -17.31
CA TRP A 110 -8.04 8.62 -17.80
C TRP A 110 -7.70 8.12 -19.20
N ARG A 111 -7.95 6.84 -19.46
CA ARG A 111 -7.72 6.21 -20.76
C ARG A 111 -8.75 5.12 -21.01
N LEU A 112 -9.06 4.86 -22.27
CA LEU A 112 -9.91 3.74 -22.67
C LEU A 112 -9.41 2.43 -22.05
N GLY A 113 -10.31 1.68 -21.40
CA GLY A 113 -10.06 0.31 -20.99
C GLY A 113 -10.06 -0.59 -22.21
N ASP A 114 -8.97 -1.34 -22.43
CA ASP A 114 -8.87 -2.34 -23.51
C ASP A 114 -9.70 -3.60 -23.19
#